data_AF-A0A954W0J6-F1
#
_entry.id   AF-A0A954W0J6-F1
#
_cell.length_a   1.000
_cell.length_b   1.000
_cell.length_c   1.000
_cell.angle_alpha   90.00
_cell.angle_beta   90.00
_cell.angle_gamma   90.00
#
_symmetry.space_group_name_H-M   'P 1'
#
loop_
_entity.id
_entity.type
_entity.pdbx_description
1 polymer ?
#
loop_
_entity_poly.entity_id
_entity_poly.type
_entity_poly.pdbx_seq_one_letter_code
_entity_poly.pdbx_strand_id
1 'polypeptide(L)'
;LDEVRLYDIVLSQIEIERLAQSDPLSEILAVEPSQRTAEQTTWLFQRYAAQHDPAYRQAVAEQATLQAQRQQLEGQFPSSLVMQEAEGVKPAHVLVRGAYDKKGEMVQRNVPAILPPLAQTEYVNRLDLARWLVQNDHPLTARVTVNRWWQQLFGVGIVRTSEDFGSQGEWPSHPELLDWLACELVDSNWDVKHLMRLMVTSQTYCQTSHASPETYRQDPANRLLARGSRFRLDAEMVRDQALSLSGLLVPQVGGKSVRPYQPEGLWKAVGYTSSNTAVFQQEHGSKLYRRSLYTFWKRTSPPPAMQIFDAPSREVCTVRRPRTNTPAAALVLMNDVQFLEAARCFAERMLSSQSKPDQQIRAGFQMATSRQPTADELDALLQLYHILVEQYSAEPTAANALLSQGESERNEAFLPAEHAAMMLVANTILNLDEVITRP
;
A
#
# COMPACT_ATOMS: atom_id res chain seq x y z
N LEU A 1 -5.32 15.13 47.53
CA LEU A 1 -3.99 14.60 47.11
C LEU A 1 -3.03 15.42 47.92
N ASP A 2 -2.71 14.94 49.12
CA ASP A 2 -2.36 15.83 50.24
C ASP A 2 -0.84 15.91 50.46
N GLU A 3 -0.07 15.05 49.79
CA GLU A 3 1.39 15.11 49.71
C GLU A 3 1.88 14.56 48.36
N VAL A 4 2.77 15.28 47.69
CA VAL A 4 3.48 14.83 46.48
C VAL A 4 4.97 15.03 46.71
N ARG A 5 5.75 13.95 46.59
CA ARG A 5 7.21 13.97 46.74
C ARG A 5 7.85 13.50 45.42
N LEU A 6 8.81 14.28 44.93
CA LEU A 6 9.55 14.00 43.69
C LEU A 6 10.99 13.64 44.04
N TYR A 7 11.50 12.57 43.43
CA TYR A 7 12.86 12.07 43.63
C TYR A 7 13.58 11.99 42.28
N ASP A 8 14.87 12.29 42.28
CA ASP A 8 15.77 12.23 41.12
C ASP A 8 16.41 10.84 40.93
N ILE A 9 16.04 9.88 41.78
CA ILE A 9 16.50 8.48 41.76
C ILE A 9 15.31 7.52 41.64
N VAL A 10 15.55 6.34 41.06
CA VAL A 10 14.58 5.25 41.08
C VAL A 10 14.58 4.63 42.48
N LEU A 11 13.47 4.80 43.20
CA LEU A 11 13.30 4.21 44.52
C LEU A 11 12.99 2.71 44.39
N SER A 12 13.65 1.89 45.22
CA SER A 12 13.29 0.50 45.40
C SER A 12 11.93 0.37 46.09
N GLN A 13 11.24 -0.77 45.92
CA GLN A 13 9.95 -1.04 46.56
C GLN A 13 10.01 -0.86 48.09
N ILE A 14 11.14 -1.22 48.71
CA ILE A 14 11.37 -1.07 50.16
C ILE A 14 11.47 0.41 50.57
N GLU A 15 12.09 1.25 49.74
CA GLU A 15 12.16 2.71 50.00
C GLU A 15 10.79 3.37 49.84
N ILE A 16 9.99 2.90 48.87
CA ILE A 16 8.61 3.35 48.67
C ILE A 16 7.75 2.99 49.88
N GLU A 17 7.81 1.74 50.36
CA GLU A 17 7.08 1.26 51.54
C GLU A 17 7.46 2.04 52.81
N ARG A 18 8.75 2.37 52.99
CA ARG A 18 9.23 3.21 54.09
C ARG A 18 8.69 4.63 54.00
N LEU A 19 8.71 5.24 52.81
CA LEU A 19 8.17 6.59 52.59
C LEU A 19 6.65 6.64 52.78
N ALA A 20 5.96 5.53 52.51
CA ALA A 20 4.54 5.33 52.77
C ALA A 20 4.18 5.04 54.25
N GLN A 21 5.17 5.07 55.17
CA GLN A 21 5.03 4.77 56.60
C GLN A 21 4.52 3.35 56.91
N SER A 22 4.63 2.43 55.96
CA SER A 22 4.27 1.02 56.10
C SER A 22 5.53 0.15 56.13
N ASP A 23 6.48 0.46 57.03
CA ASP A 23 7.74 -0.30 57.17
C ASP A 23 7.56 -1.44 58.20
N PRO A 24 7.39 -2.71 57.78
CA PRO A 24 7.08 -3.83 58.68
C PRO A 24 8.30 -4.31 59.48
N LEU A 25 9.45 -3.63 59.42
CA LEU A 25 10.70 -4.09 60.02
C LEU A 25 10.57 -4.46 61.51
N SER A 26 9.94 -3.61 62.32
CA SER A 26 9.76 -3.85 63.76
C SER A 26 8.87 -5.05 64.04
N GLU A 27 7.80 -5.21 63.26
CA GLU A 27 6.87 -6.34 63.37
C GLU A 27 7.54 -7.65 62.98
N ILE A 28 8.32 -7.66 61.90
CA ILE A 28 9.05 -8.84 61.43
C ILE A 28 10.19 -9.21 62.41
N LEU A 29 10.87 -8.23 62.98
CA LEU A 29 11.94 -8.47 63.96
C LEU A 29 11.41 -8.98 65.32
N ALA A 30 10.15 -8.67 65.67
CA ALA A 30 9.49 -9.18 66.87
C ALA A 30 9.14 -10.67 66.78
N VAL A 31 9.10 -11.25 65.57
CA VAL A 31 8.94 -12.69 65.35
C VAL A 31 10.29 -13.39 65.53
N GLU A 32 10.31 -14.42 66.37
CA GLU A 32 11.48 -15.29 66.59
C GLU A 32 12.02 -15.84 65.26
N PRO A 33 13.35 -15.88 65.03
CA PRO A 33 13.92 -16.28 63.74
C PRO A 33 13.45 -17.64 63.21
N SER A 34 13.18 -18.60 64.09
CA SER A 34 12.68 -19.94 63.74
C SER A 34 11.20 -19.99 63.35
N GLN A 35 10.45 -18.91 63.59
CA GLN A 35 9.02 -18.80 63.31
C GLN A 35 8.71 -17.80 62.18
N ARG A 36 9.74 -17.17 61.59
CA ARG A 36 9.56 -16.26 60.46
C ARG A 36 9.12 -17.02 59.22
N THR A 37 8.17 -16.45 58.49
CA THR A 37 7.75 -16.98 57.20
C THR A 37 8.85 -16.79 56.15
N ALA A 38 8.75 -17.51 55.03
CA ALA A 38 9.67 -17.35 53.90
C ALA A 38 9.66 -15.91 53.36
N GLU A 39 8.48 -15.30 53.24
CA GLU A 39 8.31 -13.92 52.78
C GLU A 39 8.99 -12.91 53.71
N GLN A 40 8.81 -13.05 55.02
CA GLN A 40 9.47 -12.21 56.03
C GLN A 40 11.00 -12.32 55.98
N THR A 41 11.50 -13.54 55.78
CA THR A 41 12.94 -13.81 55.68
C THR A 41 13.53 -13.21 54.39
N THR A 42 12.85 -13.37 53.26
CA THR A 42 13.22 -12.77 51.98
C THR A 42 13.20 -11.25 52.04
N TRP A 43 12.18 -10.66 52.67
CA TRP A 43 12.07 -9.20 52.83
C TRP A 43 13.23 -8.64 53.68
N LEU A 44 13.55 -9.27 54.81
CA LEU A 44 14.70 -8.87 55.64
C LEU A 44 16.02 -8.97 54.88
N PHE A 45 16.22 -10.05 54.12
CA PHE A 45 17.41 -10.24 53.29
C PHE A 45 17.53 -9.14 52.22
N GLN A 46 16.46 -8.88 51.47
CA GLN A 46 16.44 -7.84 50.42
C GLN A 46 16.71 -6.45 51.02
N ARG A 47 16.16 -6.16 52.20
CA ARG A 47 16.43 -4.91 52.92
C ARG A 47 17.90 -4.79 53.33
N TYR A 48 18.45 -5.83 53.95
CA TYR A 48 19.85 -5.84 54.37
C TYR A 48 20.77 -5.68 53.15
N ALA A 49 20.54 -6.46 52.09
CA ALA A 49 21.34 -6.42 50.87
C ALA A 49 21.25 -5.04 50.19
N ALA A 50 20.07 -4.43 50.12
CA ALA A 50 19.91 -3.07 49.58
C ALA A 50 20.72 -2.01 50.36
N GLN A 51 20.78 -2.11 51.69
CA GLN A 51 21.45 -1.11 52.52
C GLN A 51 22.96 -1.36 52.69
N HIS A 52 23.38 -2.61 52.78
CA HIS A 52 24.72 -2.97 53.23
C HIS A 52 25.58 -3.70 52.20
N ASP A 53 25.01 -4.22 51.11
CA ASP A 53 25.76 -4.94 50.07
C ASP A 53 25.92 -4.07 48.80
N PRO A 54 27.13 -3.54 48.52
CA PRO A 54 27.40 -2.76 47.31
C PRO A 54 27.20 -3.55 46.02
N ALA A 55 27.51 -4.85 46.02
CA ALA A 55 27.36 -5.70 44.83
C ALA A 55 25.88 -5.93 44.52
N TYR A 56 25.05 -6.12 45.54
CA TYR A 56 23.60 -6.20 45.39
C TYR A 56 23.02 -4.89 44.80
N ARG A 57 23.40 -3.72 45.35
CA ARG A 57 22.95 -2.43 44.79
C ARG A 57 23.36 -2.23 43.33
N GLN A 58 24.59 -2.59 42.99
CA GLN A 58 25.07 -2.51 41.61
C GLN A 58 24.25 -3.43 40.68
N ALA A 59 24.01 -4.68 41.09
CA ALA A 59 23.21 -5.63 40.32
C ALA A 59 21.76 -5.16 40.13
N VAL A 60 21.13 -4.58 41.16
CA VAL A 60 19.76 -4.03 41.07
C VAL A 60 19.72 -2.82 40.12
N ALA A 61 20.70 -1.92 40.19
CA ALA A 61 20.78 -0.77 39.28
C ALA A 61 21.02 -1.20 37.82
N GLU A 62 21.87 -2.21 37.61
CA GLU A 62 22.10 -2.81 36.30
C GLU A 62 20.83 -3.50 35.77
N GLN A 63 20.14 -4.27 36.61
CA GLN A 63 18.86 -4.90 36.25
C GLN A 63 17.82 -3.85 35.84
N ALA A 64 17.67 -2.77 36.60
CA ALA A 64 16.73 -1.69 36.27
C ALA A 64 17.09 -1.03 34.93
N THR A 65 18.38 -0.83 34.67
CA THR A 65 18.88 -0.29 33.39
C THR A 65 18.56 -1.23 32.24
N LEU A 66 18.84 -2.53 32.40
CA LEU A 66 18.55 -3.55 31.38
C LEU A 66 17.04 -3.72 31.15
N GLN A 67 16.21 -3.61 32.19
CA GLN A 67 14.75 -3.62 32.07
C GLN A 67 14.24 -2.41 31.29
N ALA A 68 14.76 -1.21 31.57
CA ALA A 68 14.41 0.00 30.83
C ALA A 68 14.84 -0.11 29.35
N GLN A 69 16.05 -0.59 29.08
CA GLN A 69 16.53 -0.84 27.72
C GLN A 69 15.67 -1.86 26.99
N ARG A 70 15.31 -2.95 27.67
CA ARG A 70 14.41 -3.99 27.12
C ARG A 70 13.04 -3.39 26.79
N GLN A 71 12.43 -2.63 27.69
CA GLN A 71 11.13 -2.01 27.44
C GLN A 71 11.20 -1.00 26.28
N GLN A 72 12.29 -0.22 26.19
CA GLN A 72 12.52 0.69 25.07
C GLN A 72 12.67 -0.06 23.75
N LEU A 73 13.35 -1.21 23.74
CA LEU A 73 13.51 -2.05 22.56
C LEU A 73 12.17 -2.69 22.16
N GLU A 74 11.45 -3.26 23.12
CA GLU A 74 10.13 -3.87 22.91
C GLU A 74 9.12 -2.84 22.37
N GLY A 75 9.16 -1.61 22.88
CA GLY A 75 8.33 -0.51 22.38
C GLY A 75 8.63 -0.06 20.94
N GLN A 76 9.78 -0.44 20.37
CA GLN A 76 10.11 -0.17 18.96
C GLN A 76 9.55 -1.22 18.02
N PHE A 77 9.17 -2.40 18.51
CA PHE A 77 8.59 -3.43 17.68
C PHE A 77 7.18 -3.01 17.25
N PRO A 78 6.88 -2.99 15.94
CA PRO A 78 5.52 -2.74 15.49
C PRO A 78 4.63 -3.90 15.95
N SER A 79 3.71 -3.62 16.88
CA SER A 79 2.68 -4.58 17.26
C SER A 79 1.50 -4.48 16.30
N SER A 80 0.88 -5.62 16.02
CA SER A 80 -0.37 -5.69 15.27
C SER A 80 -1.38 -6.44 16.11
N LEU A 81 -2.60 -5.93 16.18
CA LEU A 81 -3.70 -6.61 16.86
C LEU A 81 -4.07 -7.84 16.02
N VAL A 82 -3.86 -9.02 16.59
CA VAL A 82 -4.33 -10.27 16.00
C VAL A 82 -5.64 -10.68 16.67
N MET A 83 -6.53 -11.26 15.88
CA MET A 83 -7.76 -11.82 16.39
C MET A 83 -7.50 -13.23 16.91
N GLN A 84 -7.63 -13.44 18.21
CA GLN A 84 -7.58 -14.76 18.83
C GLN A 84 -9.00 -15.32 19.02
N GLU A 85 -9.18 -16.62 18.78
CA GLU A 85 -10.45 -17.30 19.08
C GLU A 85 -10.68 -17.30 20.59
N ALA A 86 -11.88 -16.91 21.02
CA ALA A 86 -12.22 -16.89 22.44
C ALA A 86 -12.50 -18.32 22.96
N GLU A 87 -12.26 -18.55 24.24
CA GLU A 87 -12.70 -19.78 24.89
C GLU A 87 -14.23 -19.86 24.91
N GLY A 88 -14.76 -20.97 24.40
CA GLY A 88 -16.20 -21.21 24.28
C GLY A 88 -16.89 -20.45 23.14
N VAL A 89 -18.10 -20.91 22.79
CA VAL A 89 -18.91 -20.28 21.74
C VAL A 89 -19.90 -19.31 22.37
N LYS A 90 -19.75 -18.01 22.08
CA LYS A 90 -20.75 -17.01 22.47
C LYS A 90 -22.06 -17.27 21.72
N PRO A 91 -23.21 -17.37 22.42
CA PRO A 91 -24.52 -17.53 21.79
C PRO A 91 -24.82 -16.38 20.81
N ALA A 92 -25.21 -16.72 19.60
CA ALA A 92 -25.67 -15.76 18.58
C ALA A 92 -27.15 -15.99 18.30
N HIS A 93 -27.89 -14.92 18.04
CA HIS A 93 -29.33 -14.97 17.78
C HIS A 93 -29.67 -14.20 16.51
N VAL A 94 -30.68 -14.65 15.77
CA VAL A 94 -31.32 -13.85 14.72
C VAL A 94 -32.01 -12.66 15.36
N LEU A 95 -31.74 -11.44 14.90
CA LEU A 95 -32.37 -10.24 15.41
C LEU A 95 -33.69 -9.98 14.66
N VAL A 96 -34.80 -9.94 15.39
CA VAL A 96 -36.13 -9.74 14.79
C VAL A 96 -36.20 -8.33 14.20
N ARG A 97 -36.31 -8.26 12.86
CA ARG A 97 -36.25 -7.01 12.08
C ARG A 97 -34.95 -6.21 12.30
N GLY A 98 -33.87 -6.88 12.70
CA GLY A 98 -32.57 -6.23 12.96
C GLY A 98 -32.50 -5.42 14.26
N ALA A 99 -33.52 -5.46 15.12
CA ALA A 99 -33.51 -4.75 16.40
C ALA A 99 -32.59 -5.48 17.41
N TYR A 100 -31.57 -4.77 17.91
CA TYR A 100 -30.50 -5.35 18.75
C TYR A 100 -31.00 -5.91 20.10
N ASP A 101 -32.13 -5.41 20.58
CA ASP A 101 -32.81 -5.79 21.82
C ASP A 101 -33.81 -6.95 21.61
N LYS A 102 -34.20 -7.26 20.37
CA LYS A 102 -35.17 -8.32 20.05
C LYS A 102 -34.48 -9.56 19.48
N LYS A 103 -33.93 -10.37 20.39
CA LYS A 103 -33.35 -11.68 20.06
C LYS A 103 -34.44 -12.69 19.70
N GLY A 104 -34.31 -13.31 18.53
CA GLY A 104 -35.07 -14.46 18.08
C GLY A 104 -34.29 -15.76 18.30
N GLU A 105 -34.42 -16.67 17.34
CA GLU A 105 -33.81 -18.01 17.39
C GLU A 105 -32.28 -17.96 17.54
N MET A 106 -31.76 -18.85 18.38
CA MET A 106 -30.32 -19.04 18.53
C MET A 106 -29.78 -19.75 17.28
N VAL A 107 -28.64 -19.29 16.77
CA VAL A 107 -27.97 -19.86 15.60
C VAL A 107 -26.60 -20.41 15.98
N GLN A 108 -26.18 -21.43 15.25
CA GLN A 108 -24.85 -22.02 15.36
C GLN A 108 -23.95 -21.50 14.24
N ARG A 109 -22.64 -21.59 14.46
CA ARG A 109 -21.65 -21.27 13.44
C ARG A 109 -21.73 -22.31 12.32
N ASN A 110 -22.03 -21.89 11.10
CA ASN A 110 -22.06 -22.76 9.93
C ASN A 110 -21.90 -21.93 8.64
N VAL A 111 -21.81 -22.60 7.50
CA VAL A 111 -21.83 -22.01 6.15
C VAL A 111 -23.24 -22.03 5.56
N PRO A 112 -23.54 -21.21 4.54
CA PRO A 112 -24.80 -21.26 3.82
C PRO A 112 -25.09 -22.67 3.28
N ALA A 113 -26.28 -23.21 3.58
CA ALA A 113 -26.64 -24.60 3.25
C ALA A 113 -26.73 -24.91 1.74
N ILE A 114 -26.72 -23.88 0.88
CA ILE A 114 -26.68 -24.03 -0.59
C ILE A 114 -25.26 -24.35 -1.10
N LEU A 115 -24.24 -24.14 -0.28
CA LEU A 115 -22.85 -24.44 -0.59
C LEU A 115 -22.42 -25.76 0.06
N PRO A 116 -21.29 -26.37 -0.35
CA PRO A 116 -20.80 -27.60 0.26
C PRO A 116 -20.73 -27.48 1.78
N PRO A 117 -21.14 -28.51 2.54
CA PRO A 117 -21.16 -28.45 3.99
C PRO A 117 -19.73 -28.34 4.54
N LEU A 118 -19.58 -27.67 5.68
CA LEU A 118 -18.35 -27.75 6.46
C LEU A 118 -18.15 -29.19 6.97
N ALA A 119 -16.89 -29.64 7.00
CA ALA A 119 -16.54 -30.88 7.68
C ALA A 119 -16.97 -30.79 9.16
N GLN A 120 -17.61 -31.83 9.67
CA GLN A 120 -18.11 -31.83 11.04
C GLN A 120 -16.93 -31.80 12.02
N THR A 121 -16.80 -30.70 12.74
CA THR A 121 -15.92 -30.56 13.90
C THR A 121 -16.77 -30.29 15.14
N GLU A 122 -16.24 -30.58 16.32
CA GLU A 122 -16.92 -30.31 17.60
C GLU A 122 -17.22 -28.80 17.75
N TYR A 123 -16.36 -27.94 17.19
CA TYR A 123 -16.54 -26.50 17.13
C TYR A 123 -16.01 -25.90 15.81
N VAL A 124 -16.89 -25.25 15.04
CA VAL A 124 -16.50 -24.48 13.85
C VAL A 124 -15.86 -23.16 14.27
N ASN A 125 -14.65 -22.90 13.79
CA ASN A 125 -13.91 -21.66 14.02
C ASN A 125 -13.51 -20.96 12.71
N ARG A 126 -12.79 -19.84 12.81
CA ARG A 126 -12.37 -19.05 11.64
C ARG A 126 -11.38 -19.78 10.73
N LEU A 127 -10.53 -20.66 11.28
CA LEU A 127 -9.61 -21.47 10.49
C LEU A 127 -10.36 -22.51 9.66
N ASP A 128 -11.43 -23.10 10.20
CA ASP A 128 -12.28 -24.04 9.46
C ASP A 128 -12.95 -23.36 8.28
N LEU A 129 -13.50 -22.15 8.48
CA LEU A 129 -14.05 -21.34 7.40
C LEU A 129 -12.99 -21.01 6.33
N ALA A 130 -11.77 -20.64 6.74
CA ALA A 130 -10.68 -20.32 5.82
C ALA A 130 -10.27 -21.54 4.97
N ARG A 131 -10.17 -22.72 5.59
CA ARG A 131 -9.88 -23.98 4.88
C ARG A 131 -11.00 -24.35 3.92
N TRP A 132 -12.25 -24.24 4.35
CA TRP A 132 -13.44 -24.51 3.54
C TRP A 132 -13.52 -23.63 2.28
N LEU A 133 -13.19 -22.34 2.40
CA LEU A 133 -13.18 -21.43 1.26
C LEU A 133 -12.21 -21.87 0.15
N VAL A 134 -11.12 -22.56 0.48
CA VAL A 134 -10.10 -22.98 -0.49
C VAL A 134 -10.12 -24.48 -0.77
N GLN A 135 -11.18 -25.19 -0.36
CA GLN A 135 -11.38 -26.60 -0.71
C GLN A 135 -11.57 -26.76 -2.23
N ASN A 136 -11.08 -27.88 -2.76
CA ASN A 136 -11.08 -28.15 -4.21
C ASN A 136 -12.50 -28.26 -4.78
N ASP A 137 -13.48 -28.65 -3.97
CA ASP A 137 -14.88 -28.78 -4.35
C ASP A 137 -15.71 -27.51 -4.08
N HIS A 138 -15.08 -26.43 -3.56
CA HIS A 138 -15.79 -25.19 -3.32
C HIS A 138 -16.06 -24.43 -4.64
N PRO A 139 -17.33 -24.19 -5.02
CA PRO A 139 -17.67 -23.79 -6.39
C PRO A 139 -17.37 -22.34 -6.74
N LEU A 140 -17.14 -21.44 -5.78
CA LEU A 140 -17.09 -19.99 -6.04
C LEU A 140 -15.69 -19.38 -5.95
N THR A 141 -14.88 -19.78 -4.96
CA THR A 141 -13.62 -19.10 -4.63
C THR A 141 -12.66 -19.00 -5.80
N ALA A 142 -12.41 -20.12 -6.49
CA ALA A 142 -11.54 -20.12 -7.66
C ALA A 142 -12.11 -19.25 -8.79
N ARG A 143 -13.40 -19.42 -9.14
CA ARG A 143 -14.09 -18.63 -10.18
C ARG A 143 -14.02 -17.13 -9.91
N VAL A 144 -14.36 -16.70 -8.69
CA VAL A 144 -14.34 -15.29 -8.28
C VAL A 144 -12.91 -14.73 -8.33
N THR A 145 -11.93 -15.52 -7.89
CA THR A 145 -10.52 -15.11 -7.86
C THR A 145 -9.97 -14.93 -9.27
N VAL A 146 -10.15 -15.93 -10.13
CA VAL A 146 -9.79 -15.89 -11.55
C VAL A 146 -10.45 -14.71 -12.25
N ASN A 147 -11.74 -14.50 -12.04
CA ASN A 147 -12.46 -13.40 -12.69
C ASN A 147 -11.91 -12.02 -12.31
N ARG A 148 -11.48 -11.84 -11.05
CA ARG A 148 -10.86 -10.59 -10.60
C ARG A 148 -9.49 -10.36 -11.24
N TRP A 149 -8.67 -11.40 -11.36
CA TRP A 149 -7.39 -11.30 -12.06
C TRP A 149 -7.57 -11.09 -13.57
N TRP A 150 -8.54 -11.77 -14.17
CA TRP A 150 -8.95 -11.52 -15.54
C TRP A 150 -9.36 -10.06 -15.73
N GLN A 151 -10.20 -9.51 -14.84
CA GLN A 151 -10.58 -8.09 -14.87
C GLN A 151 -9.36 -7.17 -14.78
N GLN A 152 -8.35 -7.49 -13.96
CA GLN A 152 -7.14 -6.67 -13.85
C GLN A 152 -6.33 -6.66 -15.16
N LEU A 153 -6.25 -7.80 -15.85
CA LEU A 153 -5.47 -7.96 -17.08
C LEU A 153 -6.21 -7.47 -18.34
N PHE A 154 -7.51 -7.75 -18.43
CA PHE A 154 -8.35 -7.48 -19.60
C PHE A 154 -9.30 -6.30 -19.40
N GLY A 155 -9.32 -5.68 -18.23
CA GLY A 155 -10.11 -4.49 -17.89
C GLY A 155 -11.55 -4.79 -17.47
N VAL A 156 -12.13 -5.89 -17.96
CA VAL A 156 -13.47 -6.36 -17.59
C VAL A 156 -13.40 -7.86 -17.29
N GLY A 157 -13.99 -8.29 -16.18
CA GLY A 157 -14.08 -9.71 -15.83
C GLY A 157 -14.93 -10.50 -16.83
N ILE A 158 -14.73 -11.81 -16.92
CA ILE A 158 -15.61 -12.72 -17.67
C ILE A 158 -17.06 -12.54 -17.18
N VAL A 159 -17.23 -12.50 -15.85
CA VAL A 159 -18.40 -11.93 -15.17
C VAL A 159 -18.12 -10.45 -14.93
N ARG A 160 -18.91 -9.56 -15.53
CA ARG A 160 -18.72 -8.10 -15.44
C ARG A 160 -18.98 -7.55 -14.04
N THR A 161 -19.94 -8.14 -13.34
CA THR A 161 -20.32 -7.81 -11.96
C THR A 161 -19.43 -8.58 -11.00
N SER A 162 -18.15 -8.22 -10.91
CA SER A 162 -17.19 -8.92 -10.04
C SER A 162 -17.57 -8.90 -8.55
N GLU A 163 -18.46 -7.99 -8.16
CA GLU A 163 -19.10 -7.86 -6.87
C GLU A 163 -20.28 -8.83 -6.64
N ASP A 164 -20.85 -9.40 -7.71
CA ASP A 164 -22.04 -10.28 -7.63
C ASP A 164 -21.96 -11.43 -8.64
N PHE A 165 -21.72 -12.64 -8.11
CA PHE A 165 -21.73 -13.92 -8.82
C PHE A 165 -23.06 -14.69 -8.66
N GLY A 166 -24.05 -14.07 -8.03
CA GLY A 166 -25.37 -14.62 -7.78
C GLY A 166 -26.37 -14.27 -8.87
N SER A 167 -27.66 -14.41 -8.56
CA SER A 167 -28.76 -14.23 -9.51
C SER A 167 -29.01 -12.78 -9.95
N GLN A 168 -28.41 -11.80 -9.27
CA GLN A 168 -28.45 -10.38 -9.64
C GLN A 168 -27.21 -9.95 -10.43
N GLY A 169 -26.23 -10.85 -10.61
CA GLY A 169 -25.04 -10.63 -11.42
C GLY A 169 -25.28 -10.86 -12.91
N GLU A 170 -24.32 -10.41 -13.73
CA GLU A 170 -24.27 -10.72 -15.16
C GLU A 170 -23.76 -12.16 -15.36
N TRP A 171 -24.34 -12.88 -16.32
CA TRP A 171 -23.82 -14.19 -16.72
C TRP A 171 -22.39 -14.09 -17.26
N PRO A 172 -21.53 -15.10 -17.05
CA PRO A 172 -20.19 -15.13 -17.63
C PRO A 172 -20.26 -15.01 -19.15
N SER A 173 -19.47 -14.14 -19.77
CA SER A 173 -19.41 -14.06 -21.24
C SER A 173 -18.86 -15.34 -21.88
N HIS A 174 -17.97 -16.04 -21.17
CA HIS A 174 -17.33 -17.29 -21.58
C HIS A 174 -17.33 -18.28 -20.40
N PRO A 175 -18.44 -18.99 -20.13
CA PRO A 175 -18.58 -19.83 -18.94
C PRO A 175 -17.55 -20.98 -18.90
N GLU A 176 -17.33 -21.65 -20.03
CA GLU A 176 -16.36 -22.76 -20.11
C GLU A 176 -14.92 -22.28 -19.85
N LEU A 177 -14.57 -21.08 -20.30
CA LEU A 177 -13.25 -20.49 -20.03
C LEU A 177 -13.07 -20.16 -18.54
N LEU A 178 -14.11 -19.60 -17.91
CA LEU A 178 -14.08 -19.32 -16.48
C LEU A 178 -13.92 -20.60 -15.66
N ASP A 179 -14.66 -21.65 -16.01
CA ASP A 179 -14.57 -22.96 -15.36
C ASP A 179 -13.19 -23.58 -15.56
N TRP A 180 -12.68 -23.56 -16.80
CA TRP A 180 -11.36 -24.10 -17.11
C TRP A 180 -10.23 -23.39 -16.33
N LEU A 181 -10.23 -22.06 -16.32
CA LEU A 181 -9.24 -21.29 -15.54
C LEU A 181 -9.37 -21.50 -14.03
N ALA A 182 -10.59 -21.71 -13.53
CA ALA A 182 -10.83 -22.00 -12.12
C ALA A 182 -10.29 -23.39 -11.73
N CYS A 183 -10.52 -24.41 -12.57
CA CYS A 183 -9.91 -25.73 -12.41
C CYS A 183 -8.39 -25.65 -12.47
N GLU A 184 -7.83 -24.95 -13.46
CA GLU A 184 -6.37 -24.78 -13.61
C GLU A 184 -5.73 -24.14 -12.36
N LEU A 185 -6.41 -23.16 -11.75
CA LEU A 185 -5.92 -22.55 -10.50
C LEU A 185 -5.88 -23.56 -9.36
N VAL A 186 -6.90 -24.42 -9.21
CA VAL A 186 -6.94 -25.43 -8.15
C VAL A 186 -5.94 -26.55 -8.43
N ASP A 187 -5.88 -27.05 -9.66
CA ASP A 187 -5.02 -28.16 -10.10
C ASP A 187 -3.53 -27.80 -10.02
N SER A 188 -3.19 -26.53 -10.27
CA SER A 188 -1.83 -25.98 -10.06
C SER A 188 -1.50 -25.71 -8.59
N ASN A 189 -2.33 -26.16 -7.64
CA ASN A 189 -2.19 -25.91 -6.21
C ASN A 189 -2.13 -24.41 -5.88
N TRP A 190 -3.03 -23.64 -6.48
CA TRP A 190 -3.17 -22.19 -6.29
C TRP A 190 -1.93 -21.37 -6.72
N ASP A 191 -1.18 -21.83 -7.74
CA ASP A 191 -0.04 -21.08 -8.28
C ASP A 191 -0.50 -19.84 -9.06
N VAL A 192 -0.49 -18.70 -8.36
CA VAL A 192 -0.83 -17.39 -8.92
C VAL A 192 0.07 -17.01 -10.09
N LYS A 193 1.38 -17.31 -10.03
CA LYS A 193 2.32 -16.90 -11.09
C LYS A 193 2.11 -17.71 -12.35
N HIS A 194 1.81 -19.00 -12.21
CA HIS A 194 1.44 -19.86 -13.32
C HIS A 194 0.21 -19.32 -14.05
N LEU A 195 -0.89 -19.07 -13.34
CA LEU A 195 -2.11 -18.58 -13.95
C LEU A 195 -1.94 -17.19 -14.57
N MET A 196 -1.21 -16.28 -13.90
CA MET A 196 -0.89 -14.96 -14.46
C MET A 196 -0.10 -15.09 -15.77
N ARG A 197 0.93 -15.96 -15.81
CA ARG A 197 1.70 -16.22 -17.03
C ARG A 197 0.80 -16.73 -18.14
N LEU A 198 0.00 -17.75 -17.85
CA LEU A 198 -0.94 -18.36 -18.80
C LEU A 198 -1.86 -17.32 -19.45
N MET A 199 -2.43 -16.40 -18.66
CA MET A 199 -3.28 -15.33 -19.18
C MET A 199 -2.50 -14.30 -20.01
N VAL A 200 -1.36 -13.80 -19.54
CA VAL A 200 -0.61 -12.74 -20.24
C VAL A 200 0.15 -13.23 -21.48
N THR A 201 0.38 -14.53 -21.61
CA THR A 201 0.96 -15.15 -22.82
C THR A 201 -0.10 -15.72 -23.76
N SER A 202 -1.39 -15.56 -23.46
CA SER A 202 -2.47 -16.02 -24.33
C SER A 202 -2.55 -15.19 -25.61
N GLN A 203 -2.96 -15.81 -26.73
CA GLN A 203 -3.21 -15.10 -27.98
C GLN A 203 -4.21 -13.96 -27.78
N THR A 204 -5.21 -14.17 -26.92
CA THR A 204 -6.22 -13.17 -26.57
C THR A 204 -5.62 -11.92 -25.92
N TYR A 205 -4.67 -12.09 -24.99
CA TYR A 205 -4.02 -10.96 -24.32
C TYR A 205 -3.08 -10.19 -25.27
N CYS A 206 -2.40 -10.92 -26.17
CA CYS A 206 -1.45 -10.37 -27.14
C CYS A 206 -2.12 -9.75 -28.39
N GLN A 207 -3.45 -9.72 -28.47
CA GLN A 207 -4.15 -9.05 -29.58
C GLN A 207 -3.85 -7.55 -29.61
N THR A 208 -3.84 -6.97 -30.82
CA THR A 208 -3.80 -5.51 -30.98
C THR A 208 -5.12 -4.87 -30.52
N SER A 209 -5.04 -3.72 -29.87
CA SER A 209 -6.22 -2.89 -29.53
C SER A 209 -6.78 -2.13 -30.74
N HIS A 210 -6.03 -2.05 -31.85
CA HIS A 210 -6.48 -1.44 -33.09
C HIS A 210 -7.44 -2.38 -33.82
N ALA A 211 -8.67 -1.92 -34.06
CA ALA A 211 -9.71 -2.70 -34.71
C ALA A 211 -10.55 -1.83 -35.65
N SER A 212 -11.24 -2.48 -36.60
CA SER A 212 -12.10 -1.78 -37.55
C SER A 212 -13.31 -1.13 -36.86
N PRO A 213 -13.89 -0.05 -37.42
CA PRO A 213 -15.13 0.52 -36.91
C PRO A 213 -16.28 -0.50 -36.83
N GLU A 214 -16.29 -1.52 -37.69
CA GLU A 214 -17.26 -2.61 -37.62
C GLU A 214 -17.07 -3.45 -36.37
N THR A 215 -15.83 -3.85 -36.06
CA THR A 215 -15.50 -4.62 -34.85
C THR A 215 -15.91 -3.85 -33.59
N TYR A 216 -15.68 -2.52 -33.56
CA TYR A 216 -16.11 -1.67 -32.45
C TYR A 216 -17.64 -1.58 -32.33
N ARG A 217 -18.38 -1.61 -33.43
CA ARG A 217 -19.86 -1.63 -33.40
C ARG A 217 -20.43 -2.97 -32.93
N GLN A 218 -19.81 -4.08 -33.33
CA GLN A 218 -20.25 -5.41 -32.95
C GLN A 218 -19.93 -5.75 -31.49
N ASP A 219 -18.77 -5.30 -30.99
CA ASP A 219 -18.34 -5.52 -29.61
C ASP A 219 -17.82 -4.23 -28.94
N PRO A 220 -18.70 -3.27 -28.65
CA PRO A 220 -18.30 -1.97 -28.11
C PRO A 220 -17.62 -2.08 -26.74
N ALA A 221 -18.03 -3.05 -25.91
CA ALA A 221 -17.50 -3.26 -24.57
C ALA A 221 -16.37 -4.31 -24.50
N ASN A 222 -15.89 -4.79 -25.64
CA ASN A 222 -14.88 -5.85 -25.77
C ASN A 222 -15.22 -7.14 -24.97
N ARG A 223 -16.51 -7.50 -24.89
CA ARG A 223 -17.03 -8.66 -24.14
C ARG A 223 -16.75 -9.98 -24.86
N LEU A 224 -16.68 -9.96 -26.18
CA LEU A 224 -16.33 -11.08 -27.04
C LEU A 224 -14.81 -11.18 -27.26
N LEU A 225 -14.03 -10.24 -26.68
CA LEU A 225 -12.58 -10.20 -26.78
C LEU A 225 -12.10 -10.12 -28.23
N ALA A 226 -12.85 -9.39 -29.07
CA ALA A 226 -12.58 -9.25 -30.50
C ALA A 226 -11.33 -8.42 -30.82
N ARG A 227 -10.72 -7.78 -29.80
CA ARG A 227 -9.49 -6.99 -29.87
C ARG A 227 -8.77 -6.98 -28.53
N GLY A 228 -7.54 -6.47 -28.53
CA GLY A 228 -6.78 -6.19 -27.31
C GLY A 228 -7.49 -5.17 -26.40
N SER A 229 -7.49 -5.44 -25.10
CA SER A 229 -8.13 -4.56 -24.12
C SER A 229 -7.36 -3.26 -23.92
N ARG A 230 -8.01 -2.12 -24.18
CA ARG A 230 -7.44 -0.79 -23.98
C ARG A 230 -8.13 -0.09 -22.81
N PHE A 231 -7.40 0.20 -21.74
CA PHE A 231 -7.93 0.92 -20.58
C PHE A 231 -6.82 1.63 -19.81
N ARG A 232 -7.17 2.76 -19.21
CA ARG A 232 -6.27 3.60 -18.42
C ARG A 232 -5.78 2.84 -17.18
N LEU A 233 -4.49 2.94 -16.90
CA LEU A 233 -3.81 2.29 -15.79
C LEU A 233 -4.34 2.79 -14.44
N ASP A 234 -4.26 1.96 -13.41
CA ASP A 234 -4.64 2.38 -12.06
C ASP A 234 -3.65 3.45 -11.54
N ALA A 235 -4.12 4.31 -10.62
CA ALA A 235 -3.34 5.42 -10.06
C ALA A 235 -1.91 5.05 -9.63
N GLU A 236 -1.78 3.91 -8.96
CA GLU A 236 -0.50 3.38 -8.48
C GLU A 236 0.44 3.02 -9.64
N MET A 237 -0.12 2.45 -10.72
CA MET A 237 0.63 2.06 -11.90
C MET A 237 1.08 3.27 -12.71
N VAL A 238 0.24 4.30 -12.85
CA VAL A 238 0.62 5.56 -13.54
C VAL A 238 1.84 6.20 -12.88
N ARG A 239 1.82 6.32 -11.55
CA ARG A 239 2.96 6.85 -10.80
C ARG A 239 4.19 5.93 -10.88
N ASP A 240 4.02 4.63 -10.64
CA ASP A 240 5.14 3.68 -10.63
C ASP A 240 5.79 3.56 -12.03
N GLN A 241 5.01 3.70 -13.11
CA GLN A 241 5.51 3.72 -14.48
C GLN A 241 6.36 4.95 -14.75
N ALA A 242 5.92 6.15 -14.34
CA ALA A 242 6.72 7.38 -14.49
C ALA A 242 8.07 7.26 -13.74
N LEU A 243 8.05 6.73 -12.51
CA LEU A 243 9.26 6.46 -11.73
C LEU A 243 10.16 5.40 -12.39
N SER A 244 9.57 4.38 -13.01
CA SER A 244 10.33 3.32 -13.68
C SER A 244 11.00 3.84 -14.95
N LEU A 245 10.29 4.61 -15.76
CA LEU A 245 10.81 5.20 -17.00
C LEU A 245 11.94 6.20 -16.72
N SER A 246 11.79 6.98 -15.65
CA SER A 246 12.79 7.95 -15.21
C SER A 246 14.02 7.32 -14.54
N GLY A 247 13.91 6.06 -14.10
CA GLY A 247 14.96 5.38 -13.35
C GLY A 247 14.99 5.72 -11.86
N LEU A 248 14.03 6.50 -11.35
CA LEU A 248 13.92 6.86 -9.94
C LEU A 248 13.34 5.73 -9.07
N LEU A 249 12.58 4.81 -9.66
CA LEU A 249 11.84 3.79 -8.91
C LEU A 249 12.74 2.96 -7.99
N VAL A 250 12.40 2.93 -6.70
CA VAL A 250 13.05 2.06 -5.71
C VAL A 250 12.22 0.77 -5.57
N PRO A 251 12.71 -0.39 -6.08
CA PRO A 251 11.94 -1.64 -6.12
C PRO A 251 11.89 -2.40 -4.79
N GLN A 252 12.38 -1.81 -3.69
CA GLN A 252 12.46 -2.46 -2.38
C GLN A 252 11.07 -2.90 -1.89
N VAL A 253 10.96 -4.19 -1.57
CA VAL A 253 9.76 -4.81 -0.99
C VAL A 253 9.88 -4.87 0.55
N GLY A 254 8.80 -4.54 1.25
CA GLY A 254 8.69 -4.57 2.71
C GLY A 254 9.01 -3.22 3.38
N GLY A 255 9.08 -3.20 4.72
CA GLY A 255 9.37 -1.98 5.48
C GLY A 255 8.18 -1.03 5.66
N LYS A 256 8.43 0.09 6.34
CA LYS A 256 7.40 1.09 6.71
C LYS A 256 6.85 1.82 5.48
N SER A 257 5.60 2.28 5.59
CA SER A 257 5.01 3.20 4.62
C SER A 257 5.80 4.51 4.55
N VAL A 258 5.78 5.16 3.40
CA VAL A 258 6.50 6.41 3.12
C VAL A 258 5.56 7.55 2.75
N ARG A 259 6.03 8.78 2.93
CA ARG A 259 5.30 10.01 2.60
C ARG A 259 6.00 10.77 1.46
N PRO A 260 5.69 10.45 0.18
CA PRO A 260 6.26 11.14 -0.98
C PRO A 260 5.69 12.56 -1.12
N TYR A 261 5.91 13.22 -2.26
CA TYR A 261 5.37 14.55 -2.53
C TYR A 261 3.86 14.65 -2.32
N GLN A 262 3.44 15.76 -1.70
CA GLN A 262 2.05 16.15 -1.55
C GLN A 262 1.95 17.66 -1.34
N PRO A 263 0.92 18.34 -1.89
CA PRO A 263 0.63 19.72 -1.53
C PRO A 263 0.47 19.93 -0.02
N GLU A 264 0.96 21.08 0.46
CA GLU A 264 0.88 21.46 1.86
C GLU A 264 -0.57 21.72 2.31
N GLY A 265 -0.81 21.61 3.62
CA GLY A 265 -2.08 22.04 4.24
C GLY A 265 -3.25 21.05 4.15
N LEU A 266 -3.22 20.06 3.26
CA LEU A 266 -4.34 19.10 3.08
C LEU A 266 -4.70 18.35 4.37
N TRP A 267 -3.71 17.96 5.18
CA TRP A 267 -3.97 17.23 6.43
C TRP A 267 -4.45 18.11 7.57
N LYS A 268 -4.12 19.42 7.55
CA LYS A 268 -4.54 20.37 8.59
C LYS A 268 -6.06 20.54 8.59
N ALA A 269 -6.69 20.48 7.41
CA ALA A 269 -8.14 20.62 7.26
C ALA A 269 -8.95 19.49 7.91
N VAL A 270 -8.35 18.31 8.12
CA VAL A 270 -9.03 17.10 8.61
C VAL A 270 -8.36 16.47 9.83
N GLY A 271 -7.31 17.09 10.36
CA GLY A 271 -6.50 16.55 11.45
C GLY A 271 -7.07 16.92 12.82
N TYR A 272 -7.24 15.92 13.69
CA TYR A 272 -7.40 16.19 15.12
C TYR A 272 -6.07 16.70 15.68
N THR A 273 -6.10 17.78 16.45
CA THR A 273 -4.90 18.49 16.94
C THR A 273 -3.95 17.62 17.76
N SER A 274 -4.44 16.57 18.41
CA SER A 274 -3.64 15.60 19.18
C SER A 274 -3.11 14.41 18.37
N SER A 275 -3.39 14.34 17.06
CA SER A 275 -2.96 13.22 16.23
C SER A 275 -1.53 13.40 15.71
N ASN A 276 -0.73 12.33 15.76
CA ASN A 276 0.58 12.24 15.08
C ASN A 276 0.47 12.29 13.54
N THR A 277 -0.74 12.33 12.98
CA THR A 277 -1.03 12.54 11.55
C THR A 277 -1.76 13.87 11.29
N ALA A 278 -1.68 14.83 12.22
CA ALA A 278 -2.31 16.14 12.06
C ALA A 278 -1.68 16.95 10.91
N VAL A 279 -0.37 16.84 10.74
CA VAL A 279 0.40 17.57 9.71
C VAL A 279 1.14 16.57 8.84
N PHE A 280 1.00 16.72 7.52
CA PHE A 280 1.80 15.95 6.57
C PHE A 280 3.23 16.49 6.60
N GLN A 281 4.19 15.63 6.90
CA GLN A 281 5.61 15.93 6.67
C GLN A 281 6.09 15.00 5.58
N GLN A 282 6.52 15.58 4.46
CA GLN A 282 7.17 14.85 3.38
C GLN A 282 8.45 14.19 3.91
N GLU A 283 8.72 12.99 3.43
CA GLU A 283 10.00 12.31 3.65
C GLU A 283 10.95 12.55 2.47
N HIS A 284 12.24 12.27 2.68
CA HIS A 284 13.31 12.66 1.77
C HIS A 284 14.07 11.46 1.19
N GLY A 285 14.84 11.70 0.14
CA GLY A 285 15.68 10.74 -0.55
C GLY A 285 14.89 9.58 -1.17
N SER A 286 15.42 8.35 -1.05
CA SER A 286 14.83 7.14 -1.65
C SER A 286 13.38 6.85 -1.23
N LYS A 287 12.93 7.43 -0.12
CA LYS A 287 11.55 7.29 0.36
C LYS A 287 10.54 7.96 -0.57
N LEU A 288 10.94 8.99 -1.31
CA LEU A 288 10.11 9.65 -2.31
C LEU A 288 9.76 8.73 -3.49
N TYR A 289 10.65 7.79 -3.83
CA TYR A 289 10.54 7.03 -5.07
C TYR A 289 10.18 5.55 -4.86
N ARG A 290 9.71 5.18 -3.67
CA ARG A 290 9.20 3.82 -3.44
C ARG A 290 7.93 3.59 -4.27
N ARG A 291 7.69 2.32 -4.58
CA ARG A 291 6.42 1.85 -5.17
C ARG A 291 5.23 2.43 -4.42
N SER A 292 4.21 2.83 -5.16
CA SER A 292 2.98 3.44 -4.66
C SER A 292 2.24 2.55 -3.65
N LEU A 293 2.49 1.24 -3.67
CA LEU A 293 2.06 0.29 -2.64
C LEU A 293 2.48 0.69 -1.21
N TYR A 294 3.62 1.36 -1.06
CA TYR A 294 4.17 1.79 0.23
C TYR A 294 3.77 3.22 0.59
N THR A 295 3.00 3.94 -0.23
CA THR A 295 2.55 5.29 0.09
C THR A 295 1.62 5.26 1.31
N PHE A 296 1.89 6.14 2.28
CA PHE A 296 1.07 6.27 3.48
C PHE A 296 -0.33 6.77 3.10
N TRP A 297 -1.35 6.07 3.58
CA TRP A 297 -2.76 6.39 3.33
C TRP A 297 -3.42 6.91 4.62
N LYS A 298 -3.70 8.21 4.68
CA LYS A 298 -4.57 8.75 5.72
C LYS A 298 -6.02 8.57 5.27
N ARG A 299 -6.83 7.86 6.07
CA ARG A 299 -8.22 7.50 5.72
C ARG A 299 -9.05 8.71 5.26
N THR A 300 -8.93 9.84 5.97
CA THR A 300 -9.69 11.07 5.71
C THR A 300 -9.01 12.05 4.74
N SER A 301 -7.76 11.78 4.33
CA SER A 301 -7.05 12.57 3.32
C SER A 301 -6.07 11.67 2.55
N PRO A 302 -6.60 10.81 1.64
CA PRO A 302 -5.78 9.97 0.77
C PRO A 302 -4.80 10.78 -0.11
N PRO A 303 -3.77 10.14 -0.69
CA PRO A 303 -2.83 10.82 -1.60
C PRO A 303 -3.59 11.50 -2.76
N PRO A 304 -3.47 12.84 -2.94
CA PRO A 304 -4.35 13.61 -3.81
C PRO A 304 -4.18 13.28 -5.29
N ALA A 305 -2.94 13.11 -5.77
CA ALA A 305 -2.68 12.70 -7.15
C ALA A 305 -3.34 11.34 -7.45
N MET A 306 -3.28 10.38 -6.52
CA MET A 306 -3.91 9.07 -6.72
C MET A 306 -5.45 9.16 -6.73
N GLN A 307 -6.05 10.04 -5.93
CA GLN A 307 -7.50 10.27 -5.95
C GLN A 307 -7.98 10.77 -7.32
N ILE A 308 -7.22 11.67 -7.96
CA ILE A 308 -7.52 12.18 -9.30
C ILE A 308 -7.54 11.06 -10.35
N PHE A 309 -6.76 9.99 -10.13
CA PHE A 309 -6.74 8.78 -10.95
C PHE A 309 -7.64 7.64 -10.42
N ASP A 310 -8.72 7.99 -9.71
CA ASP A 310 -9.74 7.08 -9.18
C ASP A 310 -9.23 6.05 -8.16
N ALA A 311 -8.21 6.42 -7.36
CA ALA A 311 -7.84 5.57 -6.23
C ALA A 311 -8.94 5.53 -5.15
N PRO A 312 -9.30 4.35 -4.64
CA PRO A 312 -10.33 4.24 -3.61
C PRO A 312 -9.85 4.89 -2.31
N SER A 313 -10.77 5.53 -1.59
CA SER A 313 -10.49 6.18 -0.30
C SER A 313 -10.10 5.19 0.80
N ARG A 314 -10.32 3.88 0.59
CA ARG A 314 -10.23 2.79 1.58
C ARG A 314 -11.22 2.93 2.74
N GLU A 315 -12.23 3.78 2.61
CA GLU A 315 -13.31 3.90 3.60
C GLU A 315 -14.35 2.80 3.41
N VAL A 316 -14.58 2.40 2.17
CA VAL A 316 -15.50 1.35 1.75
C VAL A 316 -14.79 0.29 0.90
N CYS A 317 -15.28 -0.95 0.96
CA CYS A 317 -14.78 -2.01 0.11
C CYS A 317 -15.09 -1.68 -1.35
N THR A 318 -14.06 -1.65 -2.21
CA THR A 318 -14.20 -1.35 -3.64
C THR A 318 -13.72 -2.55 -4.44
N VAL A 319 -14.66 -3.34 -4.98
CA VAL A 319 -14.34 -4.55 -5.77
C VAL A 319 -13.99 -4.17 -7.22
N ARG A 320 -14.73 -3.21 -7.80
CA ARG A 320 -14.49 -2.66 -9.13
C ARG A 320 -14.18 -1.18 -9.01
N ARG A 321 -12.98 -0.78 -9.46
CA ARG A 321 -12.56 0.62 -9.48
C ARG A 321 -13.23 1.34 -10.65
N PRO A 322 -13.77 2.56 -10.45
CA PRO A 322 -14.18 3.38 -11.58
C PRO A 322 -12.95 3.79 -12.39
N ARG A 323 -13.14 4.03 -13.68
CA ARG A 323 -12.11 4.56 -14.56
C ARG A 323 -12.62 5.77 -15.32
N THR A 324 -12.20 6.94 -14.89
CA THR A 324 -12.45 8.23 -15.53
C THR A 324 -11.18 8.72 -16.24
N ASN A 325 -11.38 9.56 -17.26
CA ASN A 325 -10.32 10.31 -17.91
C ASN A 325 -10.75 11.78 -17.89
N THR A 326 -10.08 12.60 -17.08
CA THR A 326 -10.48 13.99 -16.84
C THR A 326 -9.32 14.92 -17.21
N PRO A 327 -9.60 16.16 -17.64
CA PRO A 327 -8.55 17.14 -17.88
C PRO A 327 -7.66 17.38 -16.66
N ALA A 328 -8.22 17.27 -15.44
CA ALA A 328 -7.46 17.39 -14.20
C ALA A 328 -6.38 16.29 -14.07
N ALA A 329 -6.65 15.07 -14.53
CA ALA A 329 -5.66 14.00 -14.54
C ALA A 329 -4.46 14.33 -15.44
N ALA A 330 -4.70 14.86 -16.64
CA ALA A 330 -3.63 15.32 -17.52
C ALA A 330 -2.81 16.46 -16.89
N LEU A 331 -3.49 17.41 -16.21
CA LEU A 331 -2.81 18.50 -15.51
C LEU A 331 -1.95 18.02 -14.33
N VAL A 332 -2.32 16.93 -13.65
CA VAL A 332 -1.44 16.31 -12.63
C VAL A 332 -0.15 15.81 -13.26
N LEU A 333 -0.22 15.10 -14.39
CA LEU A 333 0.97 14.58 -15.08
C LEU A 333 1.89 15.70 -15.58
N MET A 334 1.32 16.85 -15.94
CA MET A 334 2.09 18.01 -16.41
C MET A 334 2.74 18.82 -15.29
N ASN A 335 2.10 18.93 -14.12
CA ASN A 335 2.44 19.98 -13.15
C ASN A 335 2.82 19.47 -11.77
N ASP A 336 2.45 18.25 -11.39
CA ASP A 336 2.82 17.74 -10.07
C ASP A 336 4.33 17.46 -10.01
N VAL A 337 4.97 17.90 -8.92
CA VAL A 337 6.43 17.83 -8.72
C VAL A 337 6.96 16.42 -8.94
N GLN A 338 6.19 15.38 -8.55
CA GLN A 338 6.61 14.00 -8.74
C GLN A 338 6.77 13.63 -10.22
N PHE A 339 5.90 14.13 -11.09
CA PHE A 339 5.93 13.85 -12.53
C PHE A 339 6.88 14.77 -13.29
N LEU A 340 7.03 16.02 -12.85
CA LEU A 340 8.06 16.92 -13.38
C LEU A 340 9.46 16.38 -13.11
N GLU A 341 9.73 15.97 -11.87
CA GLU A 341 11.01 15.35 -11.52
C GLU A 341 11.26 14.07 -12.32
N ALA A 342 10.25 13.20 -12.45
CA ALA A 342 10.35 12.00 -13.28
C ALA A 342 10.64 12.35 -14.74
N ALA A 343 10.01 13.39 -15.29
CA ALA A 343 10.27 13.86 -16.65
C ALA A 343 11.70 14.38 -16.82
N ARG A 344 12.27 15.07 -15.81
CA ARG A 344 13.66 15.51 -15.83
C ARG A 344 14.61 14.32 -15.91
N CYS A 345 14.51 13.36 -14.99
CA CYS A 345 15.37 12.19 -14.99
C CYS A 345 15.14 11.30 -16.23
N PHE A 346 13.93 11.27 -16.77
CA PHE A 346 13.67 10.58 -18.04
C PHE A 346 14.34 11.30 -19.23
N ALA A 347 14.35 12.63 -19.25
CA ALA A 347 15.09 13.41 -20.23
C ALA A 347 16.60 13.20 -20.14
N GLU A 348 17.17 13.07 -18.94
CA GLU A 348 18.59 12.71 -18.78
C GLU A 348 18.89 11.36 -19.45
N ARG A 349 18.02 10.36 -19.28
CA ARG A 349 18.15 9.05 -19.95
C ARG A 349 18.04 9.18 -21.47
N MET A 350 17.12 10.02 -21.97
CA MET A 350 16.98 10.30 -23.40
C MET A 350 18.26 10.95 -23.95
N LEU A 351 18.77 11.99 -23.29
CA LEU A 351 20.00 12.70 -23.68
C LEU A 351 21.23 11.78 -23.68
N SER A 352 21.33 10.88 -22.70
CA SER A 352 22.41 9.88 -22.64
C SER A 352 22.29 8.75 -23.66
N SER A 353 21.12 8.54 -24.26
CA SER A 353 20.89 7.37 -25.12
C SER A 353 21.59 7.46 -26.47
N GLN A 354 21.68 8.66 -27.05
CA GLN A 354 22.17 8.93 -28.41
C GLN A 354 22.72 10.35 -28.51
N SER A 355 23.40 10.68 -29.61
CA SER A 355 24.06 11.99 -29.77
C SER A 355 23.20 13.07 -30.42
N LYS A 356 22.09 12.71 -31.10
CA LYS A 356 21.25 13.67 -31.84
C LYS A 356 19.82 13.70 -31.28
N PRO A 357 19.16 14.89 -31.25
CA PRO A 357 17.81 15.03 -30.70
C PRO A 357 16.79 14.07 -31.31
N ASP A 358 16.83 13.82 -32.62
CA ASP A 358 15.89 12.91 -33.30
C ASP A 358 16.01 11.48 -32.76
N GLN A 359 17.24 11.02 -32.54
CA GLN A 359 17.52 9.67 -32.05
C GLN A 359 17.20 9.54 -30.55
N GLN A 360 17.48 10.60 -29.77
CA GLN A 360 17.14 10.67 -28.35
C GLN A 360 15.62 10.63 -28.13
N ILE A 361 14.86 11.38 -28.92
CA ILE A 361 13.39 11.41 -28.87
C ILE A 361 12.82 10.05 -29.30
N ARG A 362 13.32 9.44 -30.38
CA ARG A 362 12.91 8.08 -30.79
C ARG A 362 13.14 7.04 -29.69
N ALA A 363 14.31 7.10 -29.03
CA ALA A 363 14.64 6.20 -27.94
C ALA A 363 13.69 6.40 -26.74
N GLY A 364 13.45 7.65 -26.33
CA GLY A 364 12.48 7.98 -25.29
C GLY A 364 11.06 7.50 -25.60
N PHE A 365 10.58 7.80 -26.81
CA PHE A 365 9.26 7.39 -27.26
C PHE A 365 9.10 5.86 -27.23
N GLN A 366 10.11 5.12 -27.72
CA GLN A 366 10.11 3.65 -27.67
C GLN A 366 10.17 3.12 -26.24
N MET A 367 10.94 3.72 -25.34
CA MET A 367 10.98 3.33 -23.93
C MET A 367 9.61 3.48 -23.26
N ALA A 368 8.87 4.56 -23.57
CA ALA A 368 7.58 4.85 -22.95
C ALA A 368 6.40 4.08 -23.57
N THR A 369 6.39 3.89 -24.90
CA THR A 369 5.25 3.34 -25.66
C THR A 369 5.48 1.95 -26.23
N SER A 370 6.71 1.44 -26.17
CA SER A 370 7.13 0.18 -26.83
C SER A 370 7.03 0.18 -28.36
N ARG A 371 6.85 1.33 -29.02
CA ARG A 371 6.88 1.48 -30.49
C ARG A 371 7.72 2.67 -30.93
N GLN A 372 8.03 2.75 -32.22
CA GLN A 372 8.64 3.95 -32.80
C GLN A 372 7.58 5.05 -32.99
N PRO A 373 7.97 6.34 -32.84
CA PRO A 373 7.10 7.44 -33.25
C PRO A 373 6.94 7.43 -34.77
N THR A 374 5.75 7.79 -35.23
CA THR A 374 5.49 8.13 -36.64
C THR A 374 6.30 9.36 -37.06
N ALA A 375 6.36 9.65 -38.36
CA ALA A 375 7.05 10.85 -38.86
C ALA A 375 6.45 12.12 -38.25
N ASP A 376 5.12 12.26 -38.28
CA ASP A 376 4.41 13.43 -37.76
C ASP A 376 4.60 13.61 -36.24
N GLU A 377 4.57 12.52 -35.46
CA GLU A 377 4.83 12.56 -34.01
C GLU A 377 6.25 13.01 -33.71
N LEU A 378 7.23 12.49 -34.45
CA LEU A 378 8.62 12.89 -34.26
C LEU A 378 8.85 14.34 -34.64
N ASP A 379 8.30 14.78 -35.78
CA ASP A 379 8.45 16.15 -36.27
C ASP A 379 7.83 17.14 -35.28
N ALA A 380 6.67 16.83 -34.70
CA ALA A 380 6.05 17.65 -33.66
C ALA A 380 6.90 17.74 -32.38
N LEU A 381 7.46 16.62 -31.92
CA LEU A 381 8.31 16.59 -30.72
C LEU A 381 9.66 17.30 -30.95
N LEU A 382 10.23 17.18 -32.16
CA LEU A 382 11.44 17.92 -32.55
C LEU A 382 11.18 19.42 -32.64
N GLN A 383 10.05 19.82 -33.23
CA GLN A 383 9.64 21.21 -33.28
C GLN A 383 9.50 21.78 -31.86
N LEU A 384 8.83 21.05 -30.96
CA LEU A 384 8.72 21.42 -29.54
C LEU A 384 10.11 21.57 -28.90
N TYR A 385 11.00 20.60 -29.10
CA TYR A 385 12.37 20.65 -28.57
C TYR A 385 13.10 21.92 -29.03
N HIS A 386 13.10 22.21 -30.33
CA HIS A 386 13.83 23.35 -30.88
C HIS A 386 13.28 24.70 -30.38
N ILE A 387 11.94 24.86 -30.33
CA ILE A 387 11.30 26.06 -29.76
C ILE A 387 11.75 26.27 -28.31
N LEU A 388 11.74 25.20 -27.50
CA LEU A 388 12.09 25.28 -26.09
C LEU A 388 13.59 25.52 -25.87
N VAL A 389 14.47 24.97 -26.71
CA VAL A 389 15.91 25.25 -26.64
C VAL A 389 16.17 26.74 -26.89
N GLU A 390 15.53 27.34 -27.89
CA GLU A 390 15.65 28.78 -28.17
C GLU A 390 15.16 29.61 -26.97
N GLN A 391 13.97 29.29 -26.46
CA GLN A 391 13.38 29.98 -25.31
C GLN A 391 14.24 29.89 -24.05
N TYR A 392 14.69 28.69 -23.67
CA TYR A 392 15.49 28.49 -22.47
C TYR A 392 16.95 28.96 -22.62
N SER A 393 17.45 29.10 -23.84
CA SER A 393 18.72 29.77 -24.11
C SER A 393 18.61 31.28 -23.88
N ALA A 394 17.46 31.88 -24.23
CA ALA A 394 17.18 33.29 -23.95
C ALA A 394 16.84 33.56 -22.48
N GLU A 395 16.26 32.59 -21.78
CA GLU A 395 15.88 32.69 -20.36
C GLU A 395 16.48 31.58 -19.47
N PRO A 396 17.79 31.65 -19.15
CA PRO A 396 18.45 30.61 -18.34
C PRO A 396 17.88 30.47 -16.92
N THR A 397 17.29 31.52 -16.37
CA THR A 397 16.64 31.50 -15.04
C THR A 397 15.40 30.60 -15.06
N ALA A 398 14.58 30.67 -16.11
CA ALA A 398 13.42 29.81 -16.29
C ALA A 398 13.83 28.34 -16.47
N ALA A 399 14.90 28.08 -17.23
CA ALA A 399 15.45 26.74 -17.43
C ALA A 399 15.86 26.11 -16.08
N ASN A 400 16.61 26.86 -15.26
CA ASN A 400 17.06 26.36 -13.97
C ASN A 400 15.91 26.20 -12.96
N ALA A 401 14.88 27.05 -13.00
CA ALA A 401 13.69 26.93 -12.15
C ALA A 401 12.84 25.69 -12.49
N LEU A 402 12.80 25.30 -13.76
CA LEU A 402 12.16 24.05 -14.18
C LEU A 402 13.01 22.83 -13.77
N LEU A 403 14.32 22.91 -13.98
CA LEU A 403 15.24 21.80 -13.66
C LEU A 403 15.43 21.58 -12.15
N SER A 404 15.05 22.55 -11.31
CA SER A 404 15.08 22.42 -9.84
C SER A 404 13.83 21.78 -9.25
N GLN A 405 12.87 21.34 -10.08
CA GLN A 405 11.69 20.60 -9.60
C GLN A 405 12.10 19.20 -9.14
N GLY A 406 11.70 18.84 -7.91
CA GLY A 406 12.06 17.57 -7.27
C GLY A 406 13.21 17.70 -6.27
N GLU A 407 13.63 16.57 -5.71
CA GLU A 407 14.70 16.49 -4.70
C GLU A 407 15.95 15.77 -5.22
N SER A 408 15.80 14.91 -6.22
CA SER A 408 16.92 14.26 -6.88
C SER A 408 17.83 15.29 -7.53
N GLU A 409 19.14 15.02 -7.50
CA GLU A 409 20.12 15.92 -8.09
C GLU A 409 19.99 15.95 -9.60
N ARG A 410 20.32 17.10 -10.20
CA ARG A 410 20.37 17.28 -11.64
C ARG A 410 21.71 16.78 -12.17
N ASN A 411 21.69 16.09 -13.30
CA ASN A 411 22.92 15.88 -14.07
C ASN A 411 23.39 17.20 -14.72
N GLU A 412 24.48 17.76 -14.21
CA GLU A 412 25.09 19.01 -14.69
C GLU A 412 25.92 18.84 -15.97
N ALA A 413 26.11 17.62 -16.46
CA ALA A 413 26.80 17.38 -17.73
C ALA A 413 26.05 17.93 -18.96
N PHE A 414 24.74 18.16 -18.83
CA PHE A 414 23.89 18.68 -19.90
C PHE A 414 23.71 20.18 -19.79
N LEU A 415 23.73 20.87 -20.94
CA LEU A 415 23.42 22.29 -21.02
C LEU A 415 22.01 22.57 -20.47
N PRO A 416 21.82 23.59 -19.62
CA PRO A 416 20.51 23.88 -19.00
C PRO A 416 19.36 24.02 -20.01
N ALA A 417 19.58 24.70 -21.13
CA ALA A 417 18.53 24.91 -22.13
C ALA A 417 18.10 23.60 -22.81
N GLU A 418 19.07 22.77 -23.23
CA GLU A 418 18.82 21.46 -23.85
C GLU A 418 18.14 20.50 -22.87
N HIS A 419 18.59 20.48 -21.62
CA HIS A 419 17.99 19.63 -20.59
C HIS A 419 16.57 20.07 -20.25
N ALA A 420 16.31 21.37 -20.06
CA ALA A 420 14.96 21.88 -19.79
C ALA A 420 14.01 21.62 -20.98
N ALA A 421 14.49 21.80 -22.21
CA ALA A 421 13.71 21.47 -23.40
C ALA A 421 13.38 19.98 -23.49
N MET A 422 14.38 19.11 -23.31
CA MET A 422 14.16 17.66 -23.34
C MET A 422 13.28 17.20 -22.17
N MET A 423 13.34 17.84 -21.01
CA MET A 423 12.45 17.58 -19.86
C MET A 423 10.98 17.80 -20.22
N LEU A 424 10.63 18.86 -20.96
CA LEU A 424 9.25 19.08 -21.39
C LEU A 424 8.82 18.15 -22.53
N VAL A 425 9.74 17.75 -23.41
CA VAL A 425 9.47 16.68 -24.40
C VAL A 425 9.19 15.36 -23.68
N ALA A 426 10.00 14.99 -22.70
CA ALA A 426 9.80 13.82 -21.85
C ALA A 426 8.48 13.90 -21.09
N ASN A 427 8.13 15.06 -20.51
CA ASN A 427 6.85 15.28 -19.84
C ASN A 427 5.67 15.10 -20.80
N THR A 428 5.78 15.63 -22.02
CA THR A 428 4.77 15.47 -23.07
C THR A 428 4.58 14.00 -23.43
N ILE A 429 5.67 13.24 -23.59
CA ILE A 429 5.62 11.79 -23.84
C ILE A 429 4.94 11.07 -22.67
N LEU A 430 5.34 11.35 -21.42
CA LEU A 430 4.76 10.72 -20.22
C LEU A 430 3.26 11.03 -20.03
N ASN A 431 2.76 12.10 -20.63
CA ASN A 431 1.35 12.50 -20.59
C ASN A 431 0.52 11.98 -21.79
N LEU A 432 1.12 11.19 -22.69
CA LEU A 432 0.37 10.57 -23.77
C LEU A 432 -0.63 9.54 -23.22
N ASP A 433 -1.84 9.51 -23.78
CA ASP A 433 -2.86 8.52 -23.42
C ASP A 433 -2.34 7.08 -23.60
N GLU A 434 -1.46 6.84 -24.58
CA GLU A 434 -0.82 5.55 -24.82
C GLU A 434 0.14 5.12 -23.71
N VAL A 435 0.80 6.07 -23.01
CA VAL A 435 1.72 5.74 -21.92
C VAL A 435 0.92 5.33 -20.68
N ILE A 436 -0.14 6.07 -20.37
CA ILE A 436 -0.97 5.82 -19.17
C ILE A 436 -2.09 4.79 -19.38
N THR A 437 -2.08 4.08 -20.51
CA THR A 437 -3.09 3.09 -20.88
C THR A 437 -2.43 1.76 -21.20
N ARG A 438 -3.09 0.65 -20.90
CA ARG A 438 -2.67 -0.66 -21.42
C ARG A 438 -2.73 -0.64 -22.96
N PRO A 439 -1.62 -0.91 -23.67
CA PRO A 439 -1.57 -0.89 -25.13
C PRO A 439 -2.44 -1.95 -25.80
#